data_AF-A0A436BLA6-F1
#
_entry.id   AF-A0A436BLA6-F1
#
_cell.length_a   1.000
_cell.length_b   1.000
_cell.length_c   1.000
_cell.angle_alpha   90.00
_cell.angle_beta   90.00
_cell.angle_gamma   90.00
#
_symmetry.space_group_name_H-M   'P 1'
#
loop_
_entity.id
_entity.type
_entity.pdbx_description
1 polymer ?
#
loop_
_entity_poly.entity_id
_entity_poly.type
_entity_poly.pdbx_seq_one_letter_code
_entity_poly.pdbx_strand_id
1 'polypeptide(L)' 'FYVLCLTLHLTNGVNYLTLALMWIFVASRYFHAWVHLTSNNLLLRSRSFFVSAVILLLGWIWFALHLLGMV' A
#
# COMPACT_ATOMS: atom_id res chain seq x y z
N PHE A 1 -5.98 -0.69 -2.06
CA PHE A 1 -5.62 0.70 -1.77
C PHE A 1 -6.87 1.53 -1.52
N TYR A 2 -7.66 1.88 -2.55
CA TYR A 2 -8.84 2.74 -2.37
C TYR A 2 -9.82 2.25 -1.30
N VAL A 3 -10.22 0.98 -1.35
CA VAL A 3 -11.10 0.38 -0.33
C VAL A 3 -10.50 0.56 1.07
N LEU A 4 -9.23 0.20 1.25
CA LEU A 4 -8.53 0.33 2.53
C LEU A 4 -8.44 1.79 3.02
N CYS A 5 -8.16 2.75 2.13
CA CYS A 5 -8.14 4.17 2.48
C CYS A 5 -9.51 4.67 2.93
N LEU A 6 -10.56 4.30 2.19
CA LEU A 6 -11.94 4.67 2.52
C LEU A 6 -12.38 4.03 3.84
N THR A 7 -12.09 2.75 4.05
CA THR A 7 -12.46 2.09 5.31
C THR A 7 -11.70 2.66 6.49
N LEU A 8 -10.39 2.90 6.37
CA LEU A 8 -9.60 3.58 7.41
C LEU A 8 -10.15 4.97 7.74
N HIS A 9 -10.57 5.74 6.73
CA HIS A 9 -11.18 7.05 6.96
C HIS A 9 -12.51 6.95 7.70
N LEU A 10 -13.40 6.06 7.25
CA LEU A 10 -14.74 5.86 7.84
C LEU A 10 -14.68 5.33 9.27
N THR A 11 -13.65 4.56 9.64
CA THR A 11 -13.49 4.00 10.98
C THR A 11 -12.56 4.81 11.89
N ASN A 12 -12.20 6.04 11.51
CA ASN A 12 -11.21 6.86 12.21
C ASN A 12 -9.85 6.16 12.46
N GLY A 13 -9.45 5.26 11.57
CA GLY A 13 -8.18 4.52 11.64
C GLY A 13 -6.99 5.22 10.98
N VAL A 14 -7.15 6.46 10.52
CA VAL A 14 -6.08 7.22 9.87
C VAL A 14 -5.11 7.78 10.93
N ASN A 15 -3.85 7.36 10.83
CA ASN A 15 -2.73 7.82 11.64
C ASN A 15 -1.46 7.95 10.79
N TYR A 16 -0.36 8.43 11.37
CA TYR A 16 0.91 8.60 10.64
C TYR A 16 1.44 7.31 10.00
N LEU A 17 1.25 6.15 10.65
CA LEU A 17 1.69 4.86 10.11
C LEU A 17 0.88 4.48 8.86
N THR A 18 -0.45 4.48 8.95
CA THR A 18 -1.33 4.16 7.82
C THR A 18 -1.12 5.14 6.66
N LEU A 19 -0.93 6.43 6.95
CA LEU A 19 -0.61 7.45 5.95
C LEU A 19 0.73 7.16 5.26
N ALA A 20 1.77 6.83 6.03
CA ALA A 20 3.07 6.46 5.47
C ALA A 20 2.98 5.22 4.58
N LEU A 21 2.32 4.15 5.03
CA LEU A 21 2.10 2.94 4.23
C LEU A 21 1.38 3.24 2.92
N MET A 22 0.34 4.08 2.95
CA MET A 22 -0.41 4.45 1.76
C MET A 22 0.44 5.28 0.78
N TRP A 23 1.27 6.21 1.26
CA TRP A 23 2.19 6.96 0.40
C TRP A 23 3.30 6.09 -0.20
N ILE A 24 3.86 5.16 0.57
CA ILE A 24 4.87 4.20 0.05
C ILE A 24 4.23 3.31 -1.04
N PHE A 25 2.98 2.88 -0.85
CA PHE A 25 2.24 2.15 -1.88
C PHE A 25 2.11 2.97 -3.18
N VAL A 26 1.70 4.24 -3.08
CA VAL A 26 1.56 5.14 -4.24
C VAL A 26 2.91 5.33 -4.96
N ALA A 27 3.98 5.61 -4.21
CA ALA A 27 5.33 5.74 -4.77
C ALA A 27 5.79 4.46 -5.48
N SER A 28 5.52 3.30 -4.89
CA SER A 28 5.83 1.99 -5.50
C SER A 28 5.08 1.78 -6.82
N ARG A 29 3.83 2.25 -6.93
CA ARG A 29 3.05 2.18 -8.18
C ARG A 29 3.57 3.12 -9.26
N TYR A 30 4.02 4.33 -8.90
CA TYR A 30 4.70 5.21 -9.85
C TYR A 30 6.00 4.58 -10.37
N PHE A 31 6.79 3.97 -9.49
CA PHE A 31 8.00 3.25 -9.90
C PHE A 31 7.67 2.05 -10.81
N HIS A 32 6.65 1.25 -10.48
CA HIS A 32 6.20 0.15 -11.32
C HIS A 32 5.80 0.62 -12.72
N ALA A 33 5.00 1.70 -12.81
CA ALA A 33 4.57 2.28 -14.08
C ALA A 33 5.76 2.83 -14.87
N TRP A 34 6.69 3.52 -14.21
CA TRP A 34 7.92 3.99 -14.84
C TRP A 34 8.71 2.83 -15.47
N VAL A 35 8.95 1.74 -14.73
CA VAL A 35 9.64 0.56 -15.25
C VAL A 35 8.87 -0.06 -16.41
N HIS A 36 7.55 -0.17 -16.31
CA HIS A 36 6.72 -0.75 -17.36
C HIS A 36 6.75 0.07 -18.67
N LEU A 37 6.78 1.40 -18.56
CA LEU A 37 6.76 2.33 -19.69
C LEU A 37 8.16 2.62 -20.27
N THR A 38 9.23 2.27 -19.55
CA THR A 38 10.62 2.51 -19.98
C THR A 38 11.35 1.21 -20.29
N SER A 39 12.11 0.67 -19.34
CA SER A 39 12.98 -0.49 -19.53
C SER A 39 12.23 -1.81 -19.75
N ASN A 40 10.99 -1.90 -19.25
CA ASN A 40 10.16 -3.10 -19.21
C ASN A 40 10.89 -4.36 -18.72
N ASN A 41 11.86 -4.19 -17.82
CA ASN A 41 12.57 -5.32 -17.22
C ASN A 41 11.60 -6.14 -16.36
N LEU A 42 11.36 -7.39 -16.75
CA LEU A 42 10.37 -8.27 -16.13
C LEU A 42 10.64 -8.52 -14.63
N LEU A 43 11.90 -8.73 -14.25
CA LEU A 43 12.26 -8.98 -12.85
C LEU A 43 12.01 -7.75 -11.99
N LEU A 44 12.43 -6.57 -12.46
CA LEU A 44 12.23 -5.32 -11.73
C LEU A 44 10.74 -4.97 -11.60
N ARG A 45 9.98 -5.15 -12.69
CA ARG A 45 8.53 -4.96 -12.72
C ARG A 45 7.84 -5.90 -11.73
N SER A 46 8.17 -7.20 -11.75
CA SER A 46 7.60 -8.19 -10.83
C SER A 46 7.92 -7.88 -9.36
N ARG A 47 9.17 -7.55 -9.05
CA ARG A 47 9.58 -7.16 -7.69
C ARG A 47 8.85 -5.91 -7.21
N SER A 48 8.72 -4.90 -8.05
CA SER A 48 7.99 -3.67 -7.71
C SER A 48 6.51 -3.94 -7.44
N PHE A 49 5.87 -4.82 -8.23
CA PHE A 49 4.50 -5.25 -7.96
C PHE A 49 4.39 -5.96 -6.60
N PHE A 50 5.32 -6.88 -6.31
CA PHE A 50 5.33 -7.62 -5.05
C PHE A 50 5.52 -6.71 -3.83
N VAL A 51 6.45 -5.74 -3.91
CA VAL A 51 6.65 -4.73 -2.85
C VAL A 51 5.36 -3.96 -2.59
N SER A 52 4.69 -3.47 -3.65
CA SER A 52 3.38 -2.82 -3.51
C SER A 52 2.33 -3.72 -2.85
N ALA A 53 2.31 -5.02 -3.17
CA ALA A 53 1.37 -5.97 -2.59
C ALA A 53 1.63 -6.19 -1.08
N VAL A 54 2.90 -6.32 -0.68
CA VAL A 54 3.29 -6.45 0.74
C VAL A 54 2.89 -5.21 1.54
N ILE A 55 3.17 -4.01 1.03
CA ILE A 55 2.77 -2.75 1.71
C ILE A 55 1.25 -2.70 1.91
N LEU A 56 0.49 -3.09 0.89
CA LEU A 56 -0.97 -3.10 0.99
C LEU A 56 -1.48 -4.17 1.98
N LEU A 57 -0.84 -5.34 2.02
CA LEU A 57 -1.14 -6.39 3.00
C LEU A 57 -0.88 -5.92 4.42
N LEU A 58 0.26 -5.26 4.68
CA LEU A 58 0.56 -4.68 5.99
C LEU A 58 -0.49 -3.64 6.41
N GLY A 59 -0.95 -2.80 5.48
CA GLY A 59 -2.05 -1.86 5.74
C GLY A 59 -3.37 -2.55 6.11
N TRP A 60 -3.70 -3.67 5.46
CA TRP A 60 -4.88 -4.48 5.80
C TRP A 60 -4.75 -5.16 7.17
N ILE A 61 -3.57 -5.68 7.49
CA ILE A 61 -3.30 -6.26 8.82
C ILE A 61 -3.47 -5.17 9.89
N TRP A 62 -2.88 -3.99 9.70
CA TRP A 62 -3.05 -2.88 10.63
C TRP A 62 -4.52 -2.49 10.79
N PHE A 63 -5.27 -2.39 9.69
CA PHE A 63 -6.70 -2.11 9.73
C PHE A 63 -7.48 -3.17 10.50
N ALA A 64 -7.15 -4.46 10.34
CA ALA A 64 -7.77 -5.53 11.12
C ALA A 64 -7.47 -5.39 12.62
N LEU A 65 -6.23 -5.03 12.99
CA LEU A 65 -5.88 -4.76 14.39
C LEU A 65 -6.66 -3.57 14.96
N HIS A 66 -6.83 -2.50 14.17
CA HIS A 66 -7.65 -1.32 14.53
C HIS A 66 -9.11 -1.71 14.79
N LEU A 67 -9.70 -2.52 13.91
CA LEU A 67 -11.07 -3.01 14.10
C LEU A 67 -11.24 -3.90 15.33
N LEU A 68 -10.18 -4.61 15.74
CA LEU A 68 -10.15 -5.42 16.96
C LEU A 68 -9.85 -4.58 18.23
N GLY A 69 -9.63 -3.26 18.09
CA GLY A 69 -9.34 -2.36 19.20
C GLY A 69 -7.95 -2.58 19.82
N MET A 70 -7.03 -3.19 19.07
CA MET A 70 -5.66 -3.46 19.54
C MET A 70 -4.68 -2.30 19.28
N VAL A 71 -5.07 -1.33 18.45
CA VAL A 71 -4.31 -0.13 18.09
C VAL A 71 -5.22 1.07 17.90
#